data_AF-A0A2N1SGT6-F1
#
_entry.id   AF-A0A2N1SGT6-F1
#
_cell.length_a   1.000
_cell.length_b   1.000
_cell.length_c   1.000
_cell.angle_alpha   90.00
_cell.angle_beta   90.00
_cell.angle_gamma   90.00
#
_symmetry.space_group_name_H-M   'P 1'
#
loop_
_entity.id
_entity.type
_entity.pdbx_description
1 polymer ?
#
loop_
_entity_poly.entity_id
_entity_poly.type
_entity_poly.pdbx_seq_one_letter_code
_entity_poly.pdbx_strand_id
1 'polypeptide(L)'
;MKNYASAVLRFLLWFGVTSLCVSTVWMADAMLRNDVDGSWNMLYGIAAASIPVSIVIAAFITFFLLNRTVSSRALGHLVIMPLAASTLAGIALLLRFYDIPTTPGLAALPTAYRHIGQWLTDVANAPWLDFGGGLASFAAFVSAFWGCTRLSRGRPLLGAFIAPCAALIAIYLFTLYLSGPADALFGLLGFSVPKMLSTTILTGGSALALLLFDMLLARKPNGGRRDA
;
A
#
# COMPACT_ATOMS: atom_id res chain seq x y z
N MET A 1 -6.03 -24.44 7.74
CA MET A 1 -4.71 -24.10 7.17
C MET A 1 -4.73 -23.90 5.66
N LYS A 2 -5.36 -24.78 4.84
CA LYS A 2 -5.44 -24.63 3.37
C LYS A 2 -5.93 -23.24 2.89
N ASN A 3 -6.87 -22.62 3.60
CA ASN A 3 -7.44 -21.33 3.21
C ASN A 3 -6.47 -20.14 3.36
N TYR A 4 -5.54 -20.20 4.31
CA TYR A 4 -4.56 -19.12 4.54
C TYR A 4 -3.45 -19.15 3.50
N ALA A 5 -2.91 -20.35 3.20
CA ALA A 5 -1.94 -20.52 2.13
C ALA A 5 -2.49 -20.04 0.77
N SER A 6 -3.79 -20.29 0.52
CA SER A 6 -4.46 -19.76 -0.68
C SER A 6 -4.54 -18.24 -0.70
N ALA A 7 -4.82 -17.59 0.44
CA ALA A 7 -4.84 -16.13 0.54
C ALA A 7 -3.44 -15.52 0.31
N VAL A 8 -2.39 -16.13 0.89
CA VAL A 8 -0.99 -15.73 0.68
C VAL A 8 -0.62 -15.85 -0.81
N LEU A 9 -0.85 -17.01 -1.41
CA LEU A 9 -0.53 -17.25 -2.82
C LEU A 9 -1.26 -16.28 -3.75
N ARG A 10 -2.55 -16.03 -3.49
CA ARG A 10 -3.34 -15.09 -4.29
C ARG A 10 -2.87 -13.65 -4.09
N PHE A 11 -2.50 -13.25 -2.88
CA PHE A 11 -1.92 -11.93 -2.63
C PHE A 11 -0.64 -11.75 -3.45
N LEU A 12 0.28 -12.72 -3.42
CA LEU A 12 1.53 -12.67 -4.18
C LEU A 12 1.30 -12.67 -5.70
N LEU A 13 0.34 -13.47 -6.18
CA LEU A 13 -0.03 -13.48 -7.60
C LEU A 13 -0.59 -12.12 -8.02
N TRP A 14 -1.54 -11.57 -7.26
CA TRP A 14 -2.11 -10.25 -7.55
C TRP A 14 -1.08 -9.13 -7.41
N PHE A 15 -0.16 -9.23 -6.46
CA PHE A 15 0.97 -8.33 -6.35
C PHE A 15 1.84 -8.37 -7.61
N GLY A 16 2.20 -9.56 -8.10
CA GLY A 16 2.95 -9.69 -9.35
C GLY A 16 2.22 -9.10 -10.56
N VAL A 17 0.94 -9.44 -10.73
CA VAL A 17 0.10 -8.90 -11.84
C VAL A 17 -0.03 -7.39 -11.75
N THR A 18 -0.36 -6.85 -10.58
CA THR A 18 -0.54 -5.40 -10.39
C THR A 18 0.78 -4.65 -10.49
N SER A 19 1.90 -5.25 -10.07
CA SER A 19 3.25 -4.69 -10.29
C SER A 19 3.53 -4.54 -11.77
N LEU A 20 3.29 -5.58 -12.57
CA LEU A 20 3.48 -5.55 -14.02
C LEU A 20 2.55 -4.55 -14.70
N CYS A 21 1.26 -4.51 -14.33
CA CYS A 21 0.30 -3.58 -14.94
C CYS A 21 0.64 -2.12 -14.60
N VAL A 22 0.91 -1.80 -13.33
CA VAL A 22 1.22 -0.42 -12.93
C VAL A 22 2.54 0.02 -13.53
N SER A 23 3.58 -0.82 -13.49
CA SER A 23 4.88 -0.47 -14.09
C SER A 23 4.78 -0.28 -15.59
N THR A 24 4.05 -1.14 -16.32
CA THR A 24 3.92 -1.01 -17.79
C THR A 24 3.15 0.24 -18.18
N VAL A 25 2.07 0.58 -17.46
CA VAL A 25 1.31 1.83 -17.71
C VAL A 25 2.19 3.06 -17.44
N TRP A 26 2.95 3.07 -16.35
CA TRP A 26 3.83 4.19 -16.03
C TRP A 26 5.03 4.29 -16.97
N MET A 27 5.59 3.16 -17.41
CA MET A 27 6.62 3.13 -18.45
C MET A 27 6.10 3.68 -19.77
N ALA A 28 4.91 3.25 -20.21
CA ALA A 28 4.29 3.74 -21.44
C ALA A 28 4.02 5.25 -21.37
N ASP A 29 3.44 5.75 -20.27
CA ASP A 29 3.20 7.19 -20.09
C ASP A 29 4.52 7.99 -20.12
N ALA A 30 5.57 7.47 -19.47
CA ALA A 30 6.86 8.13 -19.46
C ALA A 30 7.54 8.16 -20.85
N MET A 31 7.49 7.06 -21.60
CA MET A 31 8.03 7.00 -22.97
C MET A 31 7.27 7.92 -23.92
N LEU A 32 5.96 8.10 -23.73
CA LEU A 32 5.16 9.01 -24.54
C LEU A 32 5.41 10.49 -24.24
N ARG A 33 5.76 10.84 -22.99
CA ARG A 33 5.89 12.25 -22.56
C ARG A 33 7.29 12.84 -22.70
N ASN A 34 8.33 12.06 -22.45
CA ASN A 34 9.62 12.63 -22.05
C ASN A 34 10.77 12.42 -23.05
N ASP A 35 10.54 11.87 -24.25
CA ASP A 35 11.60 11.58 -25.25
C ASP A 35 12.82 10.87 -24.61
N VAL A 36 12.55 10.05 -23.58
CA VAL A 36 13.59 9.45 -22.74
C VAL A 36 14.03 8.16 -23.39
N ASP A 37 15.33 8.08 -23.65
CA ASP A 37 15.98 6.84 -24.05
C ASP A 37 15.61 5.74 -23.04
N GLY A 38 15.09 4.61 -23.56
CA GLY A 38 14.61 3.44 -22.82
C GLY A 38 15.70 2.70 -22.02
N SER A 39 16.46 3.43 -21.21
CA SER A 39 17.53 2.94 -20.37
C SER A 39 16.98 2.02 -19.30
N TRP A 40 17.71 0.94 -19.02
CA TRP A 40 17.35 -0.02 -17.98
C TRP A 40 17.17 0.63 -16.61
N ASN A 41 17.93 1.68 -16.30
CA ASN A 41 17.82 2.42 -15.03
C ASN A 41 16.46 3.11 -14.86
N MET A 42 15.91 3.67 -15.93
CA MET A 42 14.55 4.24 -15.90
C MET A 42 13.51 3.15 -15.63
N LEU A 43 13.63 2.00 -16.31
CA LEU A 43 12.71 0.88 -16.14
C LEU A 43 12.75 0.33 -14.72
N TYR A 44 13.93 0.13 -14.14
CA TYR A 44 14.09 -0.31 -12.76
C TYR A 44 13.54 0.70 -11.75
N GLY A 45 13.78 2.00 -11.96
CA GLY A 45 13.23 3.04 -11.10
C GLY A 45 11.70 3.08 -11.11
N ILE A 46 11.07 2.94 -12.27
CA ILE A 46 9.59 2.88 -12.39
C ILE A 46 9.05 1.61 -11.75
N ALA A 47 9.71 0.46 -11.97
CA ALA A 47 9.32 -0.82 -11.39
C ALA A 47 9.42 -0.82 -9.86
N ALA A 48 10.45 -0.19 -9.29
CA ALA A 48 10.58 -0.04 -7.84
C ALA A 48 9.49 0.90 -7.29
N ALA A 49 9.23 2.01 -7.97
CA ALA A 49 8.25 3.01 -7.54
C ALA A 49 6.79 2.49 -7.58
N SER A 50 6.48 1.50 -8.43
CA SER A 50 5.12 0.93 -8.50
C SER A 50 4.77 0.05 -7.30
N ILE A 51 5.77 -0.47 -6.59
CA ILE A 51 5.61 -1.49 -5.54
C ILE A 51 4.62 -1.10 -4.45
N PRO A 52 4.69 0.10 -3.83
CA PRO A 52 3.73 0.47 -2.79
C PRO A 52 2.30 0.52 -3.34
N VAL A 53 2.11 1.04 -4.55
CA VAL A 53 0.80 1.10 -5.22
C VAL A 53 0.28 -0.30 -5.53
N SER A 54 1.13 -1.18 -6.04
CA SER A 54 0.78 -2.58 -6.33
C SER A 54 0.40 -3.35 -5.08
N ILE A 55 1.06 -3.11 -3.94
CA ILE A 55 0.68 -3.70 -2.65
C ILE A 55 -0.72 -3.24 -2.22
N VAL A 56 -1.03 -1.95 -2.38
CA VAL A 56 -2.39 -1.44 -2.11
C VAL A 56 -3.40 -2.20 -2.97
N ILE A 57 -3.23 -2.21 -4.29
CA ILE A 57 -4.19 -2.85 -5.20
C ILE A 57 -4.32 -4.36 -4.90
N ALA A 58 -3.21 -5.06 -4.69
CA ALA A 58 -3.21 -6.48 -4.34
C ALA A 58 -3.91 -6.77 -3.01
N ALA A 59 -3.71 -5.94 -1.99
CA ALA A 59 -4.40 -6.05 -0.71
C ALA A 59 -5.92 -5.88 -0.88
N PHE A 60 -6.35 -4.89 -1.65
CA PHE A 60 -7.76 -4.63 -1.93
C PHE A 60 -8.45 -5.77 -2.69
N ILE A 61 -7.76 -6.39 -3.66
CA ILE A 61 -8.29 -7.60 -4.32
C ILE A 61 -8.37 -8.76 -3.32
N THR A 62 -7.38 -8.88 -2.44
CA THR A 62 -7.30 -9.95 -1.43
C THR A 62 -8.37 -9.80 -0.33
N PHE A 63 -8.83 -8.59 -0.02
CA PHE A 63 -9.90 -8.34 0.95
C PHE A 63 -11.18 -9.13 0.69
N PHE A 64 -11.61 -9.25 -0.57
CA PHE A 64 -12.80 -10.01 -0.94
C PHE A 64 -12.66 -11.50 -0.66
N LEU A 65 -11.45 -12.02 -0.85
CA LEU A 65 -11.14 -13.42 -0.55
C LEU A 65 -11.16 -13.65 0.95
N LEU A 66 -10.55 -12.75 1.73
CA LEU A 66 -10.55 -12.85 3.19
C LEU A 66 -11.94 -12.72 3.80
N ASN A 67 -12.83 -11.93 3.20
CA ASN A 67 -14.23 -11.84 3.62
C ASN A 67 -14.97 -13.20 3.56
N ARG A 68 -14.51 -14.10 2.68
CA ARG A 68 -15.07 -15.45 2.52
C ARG A 68 -14.33 -16.49 3.37
N THR A 69 -13.01 -16.36 3.51
CA THR A 69 -12.18 -17.40 4.15
C THR A 69 -12.03 -17.22 5.66
N VAL A 70 -12.14 -16.01 6.19
CA VAL A 70 -11.86 -15.70 7.59
C VAL A 70 -13.16 -15.34 8.32
N SER A 71 -13.37 -15.91 9.51
CA SER A 71 -14.52 -15.60 10.38
C SER A 71 -14.23 -14.51 11.42
N SER A 72 -12.96 -14.20 11.68
CA SER A 72 -12.51 -13.19 12.64
C SER A 72 -11.94 -11.93 11.95
N ARG A 73 -12.31 -10.75 12.48
CA ARG A 73 -11.74 -9.46 12.04
C ARG A 73 -10.25 -9.36 12.36
N ALA A 74 -9.86 -9.78 13.57
CA ALA A 74 -8.45 -9.74 13.98
C ALA A 74 -7.58 -10.60 13.05
N LEU A 75 -8.05 -11.81 12.70
CA LEU A 75 -7.28 -12.72 11.87
C LEU A 75 -7.04 -12.19 10.46
N GLY A 76 -8.00 -11.51 9.82
CA GLY A 76 -7.76 -11.00 8.47
C GLY A 76 -6.78 -9.82 8.45
N HIS A 77 -6.81 -8.94 9.46
CA HIS A 77 -5.79 -7.90 9.61
C HIS A 77 -4.41 -8.51 9.90
N LEU A 78 -4.34 -9.54 10.76
CA LEU A 78 -3.13 -10.29 11.05
C LEU A 78 -2.61 -11.11 9.86
N VAL A 79 -3.40 -11.31 8.80
CA VAL A 79 -2.94 -11.96 7.57
C VAL A 79 -2.38 -10.93 6.60
N ILE A 80 -3.10 -9.83 6.33
CA ILE A 80 -2.67 -8.86 5.32
C ILE A 80 -1.52 -7.99 5.79
N MET A 81 -1.52 -7.57 7.06
CA MET A 81 -0.48 -6.70 7.58
C MET A 81 0.93 -7.33 7.42
N PRO A 82 1.20 -8.56 7.88
CA PRO A 82 2.52 -9.16 7.69
C PRO A 82 2.81 -9.48 6.21
N LEU A 83 1.79 -9.79 5.40
CA LEU A 83 2.00 -9.99 3.96
C LEU A 83 2.48 -8.70 3.28
N ALA A 84 1.75 -7.60 3.46
CA ALA A 84 2.13 -6.30 2.92
C ALA A 84 3.49 -5.84 3.46
N ALA A 85 3.74 -6.00 4.77
CA ALA A 85 5.02 -5.66 5.39
C ALA A 85 6.17 -6.49 4.81
N SER A 86 6.01 -7.81 4.69
CA SER A 86 7.06 -8.70 4.18
C SER A 86 7.36 -8.47 2.71
N THR A 87 6.35 -8.24 1.86
CA THR A 87 6.58 -7.93 0.44
C THR A 87 7.25 -6.58 0.26
N LEU A 88 6.83 -5.56 1.01
CA LEU A 88 7.45 -4.25 0.94
C LEU A 88 8.87 -4.28 1.49
N ALA A 89 9.08 -4.96 2.63
CA ALA A 89 10.40 -5.14 3.24
C ALA A 89 11.35 -5.87 2.30
N GLY A 90 10.90 -6.94 1.65
CA GLY A 90 11.72 -7.69 0.69
C GLY A 90 12.27 -6.78 -0.41
N ILE A 91 11.42 -5.96 -1.02
CA ILE A 91 11.85 -5.01 -2.05
C ILE A 91 12.71 -3.89 -1.48
N ALA A 92 12.33 -3.31 -0.33
CA ALA A 92 13.11 -2.24 0.29
C ALA A 92 14.51 -2.70 0.71
N LEU A 93 14.66 -3.96 1.16
CA LEU A 93 15.97 -4.55 1.44
C LEU A 93 16.78 -4.76 0.16
N LEU A 94 16.15 -5.18 -0.95
CA LEU A 94 16.84 -5.25 -2.24
C LEU A 94 17.37 -3.87 -2.66
N LEU A 95 16.55 -2.81 -2.53
CA LEU A 95 16.98 -1.45 -2.81
C LEU A 95 18.15 -1.01 -1.90
N ARG A 96 18.06 -1.34 -0.60
CA ARG A 96 19.09 -1.01 0.40
C ARG A 96 20.44 -1.68 0.13
N PHE A 97 20.44 -2.91 -0.36
CA PHE A 97 21.68 -3.70 -0.52
C PHE A 97 22.26 -3.70 -1.94
N TYR A 98 21.46 -3.44 -2.98
CA TYR A 98 21.90 -3.55 -4.37
C TYR A 98 22.09 -2.22 -5.12
N ASP A 99 22.09 -1.08 -4.40
CA ASP A 99 22.29 0.29 -4.95
C ASP A 99 21.62 0.52 -6.31
N ILE A 100 20.34 0.14 -6.39
CA ILE A 100 19.58 0.19 -7.64
C ILE A 100 19.28 1.66 -7.97
N PRO A 101 19.70 2.18 -9.14
CA PRO A 101 19.49 3.58 -9.50
C PRO A 101 18.00 3.85 -9.76
N THR A 102 17.32 4.48 -8.80
CA THR A 102 15.87 4.77 -8.89
C THR A 102 15.57 6.17 -9.41
N THR A 103 16.52 7.11 -9.32
CA THR A 103 16.34 8.53 -9.67
C THR A 103 15.78 8.77 -11.08
N PRO A 104 16.29 8.11 -12.15
CA PRO A 104 15.77 8.34 -13.50
C PRO A 104 14.30 7.93 -13.63
N GLY A 105 13.91 6.79 -13.03
CA GLY A 105 12.52 6.34 -13.06
C GLY A 105 11.59 7.23 -12.24
N LEU A 106 12.04 7.75 -11.10
CA LEU A 106 11.25 8.67 -10.27
C LEU A 106 10.98 10.01 -10.97
N ALA A 107 11.96 10.54 -11.70
CA ALA A 107 11.80 11.77 -12.48
C ALA A 107 10.75 11.62 -13.59
N ALA A 108 10.66 10.43 -14.18
CA ALA A 108 9.73 10.12 -15.26
C ALA A 108 8.26 9.98 -14.81
N LEU A 109 8.00 9.79 -13.50
CA LEU A 109 6.64 9.61 -12.98
C LEU A 109 5.84 10.92 -12.90
N PRO A 110 4.51 10.84 -13.05
CA PRO A 110 3.63 11.96 -12.70
C PRO A 110 3.84 12.39 -11.24
N THR A 111 3.74 13.69 -10.98
CA THR A 111 4.06 14.30 -9.68
C THR A 111 3.31 13.64 -8.51
N ALA A 112 2.05 13.25 -8.72
CA ALA A 112 1.22 12.59 -7.71
C ALA A 112 1.77 11.22 -7.24
N TYR A 113 2.47 10.48 -8.12
CA TYR A 113 3.02 9.16 -7.80
C TYR A 113 4.51 9.19 -7.48
N ARG A 114 5.22 10.24 -7.93
CA ARG A 114 6.64 10.46 -7.65
C ARG A 114 6.94 10.42 -6.15
N HIS A 115 6.10 11.04 -5.33
CA HIS A 115 6.30 11.06 -3.87
C HIS A 115 6.24 9.65 -3.25
N ILE A 116 5.36 8.78 -3.74
CA ILE A 116 5.25 7.39 -3.25
C ILE A 116 6.51 6.61 -3.60
N GLY A 117 7.02 6.75 -4.82
CA GLY A 117 8.26 6.11 -5.24
C GLY A 117 9.47 6.62 -4.45
N GLN A 118 9.56 7.94 -4.26
CA GLN A 118 10.62 8.57 -3.45
C GLN A 118 10.61 8.05 -2.02
N TRP A 119 9.42 7.96 -1.41
CA TRP A 119 9.27 7.44 -0.05
C TRP A 119 9.84 6.03 0.10
N LEU A 120 9.64 5.13 -0.86
CA LEU A 120 10.19 3.78 -0.77
C LEU A 120 11.73 3.80 -0.76
N THR A 121 12.35 4.63 -1.62
CA THR A 121 13.80 4.82 -1.65
C THR A 121 14.31 5.46 -0.35
N ASP A 122 13.58 6.45 0.17
CA ASP A 122 13.93 7.12 1.43
C ASP A 122 13.84 6.14 2.62
N VAL A 123 12.80 5.30 2.68
CA VAL A 123 12.63 4.26 3.71
C VAL A 123 13.75 3.25 3.61
N ALA A 124 14.07 2.75 2.41
CA ALA A 124 15.12 1.75 2.20
C ALA A 124 16.48 2.21 2.75
N ASN A 125 16.78 3.51 2.62
CA ASN A 125 18.03 4.12 3.07
C ASN A 125 17.99 4.63 4.52
N ALA A 126 16.85 4.57 5.20
CA ALA A 126 16.69 5.08 6.55
C ALA A 126 17.39 4.18 7.60
N PRO A 127 17.66 4.72 8.81
CA PRO A 127 18.03 3.93 9.98
C PRO A 127 17.03 2.80 10.25
N TRP A 128 17.48 1.69 10.84
CA TRP A 128 16.66 0.48 11.00
C TRP A 128 15.32 0.69 11.72
N LEU A 129 15.27 1.60 12.69
CA LEU A 129 14.04 1.93 13.41
C LEU A 129 13.04 2.66 12.51
N ASP A 130 13.49 3.66 11.75
CA ASP A 130 12.65 4.41 10.81
C ASP A 130 12.22 3.52 9.63
N PHE A 131 13.11 2.65 9.17
CA PHE A 131 12.81 1.61 8.19
C PHE A 131 11.67 0.70 8.69
N GLY A 132 11.81 0.13 9.89
CA GLY A 132 10.78 -0.73 10.48
C GLY A 132 9.46 0.00 10.70
N GLY A 133 9.51 1.22 11.24
CA GLY A 133 8.33 2.06 11.50
C GLY A 133 7.60 2.45 10.21
N GLY A 134 8.31 2.88 9.18
CA GLY A 134 7.74 3.25 7.89
C GLY A 134 7.05 2.07 7.21
N LEU A 135 7.69 0.90 7.18
CA LEU A 135 7.11 -0.31 6.60
C LEU A 135 5.90 -0.81 7.39
N ALA A 136 6.00 -0.87 8.72
CA ALA A 136 4.93 -1.35 9.58
C ALA A 136 3.72 -0.42 9.54
N SER A 137 3.92 0.90 9.57
CA SER A 137 2.85 1.88 9.52
C SER A 137 2.13 1.88 8.17
N PHE A 138 2.87 1.75 7.06
CA PHE A 138 2.28 1.57 5.73
C PHE A 138 1.47 0.26 5.64
N ALA A 139 2.04 -0.86 6.09
CA ALA A 139 1.34 -2.14 6.06
C ALA A 139 0.06 -2.14 6.93
N ALA A 140 0.12 -1.50 8.11
CA ALA A 140 -1.04 -1.29 8.97
C ALA A 140 -2.09 -0.41 8.27
N PHE A 141 -1.66 0.70 7.66
CA PHE A 141 -2.52 1.61 6.91
C PHE A 141 -3.28 0.89 5.80
N VAL A 142 -2.56 0.13 4.94
CA VAL A 142 -3.18 -0.65 3.86
C VAL A 142 -4.16 -1.68 4.43
N SER A 143 -3.74 -2.46 5.44
CA SER A 143 -4.57 -3.50 6.08
C SER A 143 -5.86 -2.93 6.68
N ALA A 144 -5.83 -1.71 7.24
CA ALA A 144 -6.96 -1.13 7.94
C ALA A 144 -8.16 -0.82 7.01
N PHE A 145 -7.94 -0.63 5.70
CA PHE A 145 -9.03 -0.45 4.74
C PHE A 145 -9.89 -1.70 4.52
N TRP A 146 -9.50 -2.86 5.06
CA TRP A 146 -10.28 -4.08 4.89
C TRP A 146 -11.73 -3.90 5.36
N GLY A 147 -11.95 -3.17 6.45
CA GLY A 147 -13.28 -2.90 6.99
C GLY A 147 -14.24 -2.20 6.03
N CYS A 148 -13.72 -1.32 5.16
CA CYS A 148 -14.51 -0.61 4.16
C CYS A 148 -15.22 -1.56 3.18
N THR A 149 -14.63 -2.74 2.92
CA THR A 149 -15.22 -3.75 2.03
C THR A 149 -16.40 -4.50 2.66
N ARG A 150 -16.66 -4.32 3.97
CA ARG A 150 -17.66 -5.07 4.75
C ARG A 150 -18.82 -4.23 5.28
N LEU A 151 -19.05 -3.04 4.72
CA LEU A 151 -20.13 -2.16 5.17
C LEU A 151 -21.53 -2.73 4.86
N SER A 152 -21.68 -3.48 3.76
CA SER A 152 -22.96 -4.08 3.35
C SER A 152 -23.00 -5.60 3.52
N ARG A 153 -24.04 -6.12 4.18
CA ARG A 153 -24.22 -7.56 4.49
C ARG A 153 -24.74 -8.39 3.31
N GLY A 154 -25.48 -7.76 2.40
CA GLY A 154 -26.30 -8.45 1.40
C GLY A 154 -25.99 -8.09 -0.05
N ARG A 155 -25.08 -7.14 -0.30
CA ARG A 155 -24.75 -6.67 -1.65
C ARG A 155 -23.24 -6.70 -1.85
N PRO A 156 -22.65 -7.82 -2.30
CA PRO A 156 -21.22 -7.90 -2.61
C PRO A 156 -20.78 -6.84 -3.63
N LEU A 157 -21.72 -6.38 -4.48
CA LEU A 157 -21.51 -5.30 -5.43
C LEU A 157 -21.13 -3.97 -4.77
N LEU A 158 -21.71 -3.61 -3.62
CA LEU A 158 -21.38 -2.34 -2.96
C LEU A 158 -19.94 -2.36 -2.44
N GLY A 159 -19.49 -3.49 -1.88
CA GLY A 159 -18.09 -3.68 -1.55
C GLY A 159 -17.18 -3.60 -2.78
N ALA A 160 -17.61 -4.20 -3.89
CA ALA A 160 -16.88 -4.17 -5.17
C ALA A 160 -16.75 -2.75 -5.77
N PHE A 161 -17.71 -1.86 -5.54
CA PHE A 161 -17.61 -0.44 -5.91
C PHE A 161 -16.79 0.37 -4.91
N ILE A 162 -16.92 0.12 -3.61
CA ILE A 162 -16.18 0.87 -2.58
C ILE A 162 -14.69 0.53 -2.62
N ALA A 163 -14.31 -0.73 -2.84
CA ALA A 163 -12.92 -1.16 -2.82
C ALA A 163 -11.99 -0.37 -3.76
N PRO A 164 -12.28 -0.19 -5.07
CA PRO A 164 -11.42 0.60 -5.95
C PRO A 164 -11.39 2.07 -5.54
N CYS A 165 -12.52 2.66 -5.12
CA CYS A 165 -12.53 4.03 -4.62
C CYS A 165 -11.69 4.19 -3.35
N ALA A 166 -11.78 3.24 -2.42
CA ALA A 166 -11.00 3.22 -1.20
C ALA A 166 -9.51 2.96 -1.47
N ALA A 167 -9.15 2.18 -2.50
CA ALA A 167 -7.77 2.02 -2.94
C ALA A 167 -7.20 3.33 -3.49
N LEU A 168 -7.97 4.04 -4.32
CA LEU A 168 -7.58 5.37 -4.82
C LEU A 168 -7.47 6.39 -3.69
N ILE A 169 -8.40 6.38 -2.73
CA ILE A 169 -8.33 7.22 -1.53
C ILE A 169 -7.08 6.88 -0.71
N ALA A 170 -6.77 5.59 -0.52
CA ALA A 170 -5.57 5.17 0.22
C ALA A 170 -4.29 5.70 -0.44
N ILE A 171 -4.18 5.57 -1.77
CA ILE A 171 -3.04 6.09 -2.54
C ILE A 171 -2.97 7.62 -2.43
N TYR A 172 -4.09 8.32 -2.64
CA TYR A 172 -4.14 9.78 -2.57
C TYR A 172 -3.79 10.31 -1.18
N LEU A 173 -4.37 9.72 -0.14
CA LEU A 173 -4.12 10.08 1.26
C LEU A 173 -2.66 9.84 1.63
N PHE A 174 -2.07 8.74 1.14
CA PHE A 174 -0.66 8.46 1.34
C PHE A 174 0.23 9.48 0.62
N THR A 175 -0.07 9.83 -0.63
CA THR A 175 0.60 10.95 -1.33
C THR A 175 0.47 12.26 -0.55
N LEU A 176 -0.70 12.53 0.03
CA LEU A 176 -0.93 13.73 0.83
C LEU A 176 -0.03 13.76 2.08
N TYR A 177 0.14 12.64 2.77
CA TYR A 177 1.07 12.51 3.91
C TYR A 177 2.52 12.71 3.51
N LEU A 178 2.86 12.32 2.29
CA LEU A 178 4.19 12.51 1.70
C LEU A 178 4.40 13.91 1.10
N SER A 179 3.38 14.76 1.12
CA SER A 179 3.44 16.11 0.57
C SER A 179 3.47 17.18 1.67
N GLY A 180 3.92 18.39 1.33
CA GLY A 180 4.13 19.50 2.28
C GLY A 180 2.94 19.91 3.18
N PRO A 181 1.65 19.69 2.83
CA PRO A 181 0.53 19.96 3.74
C PRO A 181 0.60 19.20 5.07
N ALA A 182 1.16 18.00 5.08
CA ALA A 182 1.34 17.23 6.32
C ALA A 182 2.32 17.94 7.28
N ASP A 183 3.41 18.47 6.75
CA ASP A 183 4.42 19.20 7.53
C ASP A 183 3.84 20.47 8.14
N ALA A 184 2.91 21.14 7.44
CA ALA A 184 2.21 22.31 7.95
C ALA A 184 1.33 22.00 9.18
N LEU A 185 0.70 20.82 9.25
CA LEU A 185 -0.10 20.41 10.42
C LEU A 185 0.77 20.25 11.68
N PHE A 186 1.96 19.65 11.56
CA PHE A 186 2.89 19.54 12.69
C PHE A 186 3.45 20.91 13.09
N GLY A 187 3.74 21.77 12.11
CA GLY A 187 4.15 23.15 12.35
C GLY A 187 3.11 23.96 13.12
N LEU A 188 1.81 23.82 12.79
CA LEU A 188 0.72 24.47 13.52
C LEU A 188 0.62 24.01 14.99
N LEU A 189 0.98 22.76 15.26
CA LEU A 189 1.02 22.20 16.62
C LEU A 189 2.32 22.53 17.37
N GLY A 190 3.26 23.25 16.74
CA GLY A 190 4.54 23.63 17.33
C GLY A 190 5.60 22.52 17.31
N PHE A 191 5.41 21.45 16.53
CA PHE A 191 6.36 20.36 16.41
C PHE A 191 7.18 20.47 15.11
N SER A 192 8.51 20.33 15.21
CA SER A 192 9.39 20.11 14.07
C SER A 192 9.78 18.64 14.05
N VAL A 193 9.20 17.90 13.11
CA VAL A 193 9.35 16.44 13.02
C VAL A 193 9.93 16.08 11.65
N PRO A 194 10.90 15.16 11.56
CA PRO A 194 11.37 14.65 10.28
C PRO A 194 10.21 14.08 9.45
N LYS A 195 10.21 14.36 8.14
CA LYS A 195 9.14 13.97 7.22
C LYS A 195 8.80 12.47 7.24
N MET A 196 9.80 11.62 7.42
CA MET A 196 9.59 10.17 7.54
C MET A 196 8.76 9.82 8.77
N LEU A 197 9.05 10.49 9.89
CA LEU A 197 8.39 10.26 11.16
C LEU A 197 6.98 10.86 11.16
N SER A 198 6.79 12.06 10.57
CA SER A 198 5.45 12.65 10.39
C SER A 198 4.56 11.75 9.54
N THR A 199 5.08 11.22 8.42
CA THR A 199 4.37 10.25 7.58
C THR A 199 3.99 8.99 8.36
N THR A 200 4.94 8.42 9.11
CA THR A 200 4.73 7.21 9.93
C THR A 200 3.66 7.42 11.00
N ILE A 201 3.63 8.58 11.65
CA ILE A 201 2.59 8.95 12.62
C ILE A 201 1.23 9.04 11.92
N LEU A 202 1.15 9.72 10.77
CA LEU A 202 -0.12 9.92 10.06
C LEU A 202 -0.68 8.61 9.51
N THR A 203 0.16 7.75 8.91
CA THR A 203 -0.27 6.42 8.45
C THR A 203 -0.70 5.53 9.61
N GLY A 204 0.07 5.53 10.71
CA GLY A 204 -0.27 4.78 11.93
C GLY A 204 -1.57 5.27 12.58
N GLY A 205 -1.75 6.58 12.72
CA GLY A 205 -2.96 7.20 13.25
C GLY A 205 -4.19 6.90 12.40
N SER A 206 -4.06 6.99 11.07
CA SER A 206 -5.13 6.63 10.15
C SER A 206 -5.46 5.14 10.17
N ALA A 207 -4.45 4.28 10.30
CA ALA A 207 -4.67 2.85 10.49
C ALA A 207 -5.48 2.58 11.76
N LEU A 208 -5.14 3.22 12.88
CA LEU A 208 -5.88 3.10 14.14
C LEU A 208 -7.33 3.61 14.00
N ALA A 209 -7.52 4.78 13.37
CA ALA A 209 -8.85 5.32 13.13
C ALA A 209 -9.71 4.40 12.26
N LEU A 210 -9.13 3.82 11.20
CA LEU A 210 -9.80 2.86 10.32
C LEU A 210 -10.09 1.52 11.01
N LEU A 211 -9.20 1.05 11.90
CA LEU A 211 -9.45 -0.13 12.72
C LEU A 211 -10.57 0.11 13.73
N LEU A 212 -10.61 1.29 14.37
CA LEU A 212 -11.73 1.68 15.25
C LEU A 212 -13.03 1.75 14.45
N PHE A 213 -13.00 2.33 13.25
CA PHE A 213 -14.13 2.33 12.32
C PHE A 213 -14.59 0.90 11.99
N ASP A 214 -13.67 -0.02 11.69
CA ASP A 214 -13.99 -1.42 11.43
C ASP A 214 -14.63 -2.11 12.65
N MET A 215 -14.14 -1.80 13.85
CA MET A 215 -14.69 -2.35 15.08
C MET A 215 -16.10 -1.86 15.35
N LEU A 216 -16.36 -0.57 15.16
CA LEU A 216 -17.61 0.10 15.49
C LEU A 216 -18.70 -0.06 14.41
N LEU A 217 -18.33 0.02 13.13
CA LEU A 217 -19.29 0.22 12.03
C LEU A 217 -19.29 -0.92 11.00
N ALA A 218 -18.14 -1.55 10.72
CA ALA A 218 -18.09 -2.61 9.73
C ALA A 218 -18.70 -3.90 10.26
N ARG A 219 -19.17 -4.77 9.36
CA ARG A 219 -19.77 -6.06 9.76
C ARG A 219 -18.71 -7.14 9.95
N LYS A 220 -19.04 -8.19 10.70
CA LYS A 220 -18.19 -9.38 10.81
C LYS A 220 -18.06 -10.05 9.43
N PRO A 221 -16.88 -10.62 9.09
CA PRO A 221 -16.71 -11.34 7.84
C PRO A 221 -17.57 -12.62 7.85
N ASN A 222 -17.94 -13.09 6.65
CA ASN A 222 -18.96 -14.15 6.48
C ASN A 222 -18.42 -15.57 6.71
N GLY A 223 -17.13 -15.72 7.06
CA GLY A 223 -16.39 -16.98 7.09
C GLY A 223 -17.23 -18.21 7.46
N GLY A 224 -17.40 -19.10 6.48
CA GLY A 224 -17.88 -20.47 6.70
C GLY A 224 -19.39 -20.72 6.76
N ARG A 225 -20.26 -19.83 6.25
CA ARG A 225 -21.73 -20.06 6.38
C ARG A 225 -22.56 -20.17 5.10
N ARG A 226 -21.99 -20.28 3.89
CA ARG A 226 -22.82 -20.58 2.70
C ARG A 226 -22.17 -21.17 1.45
N ASP A 227 -20.84 -21.15 1.30
CA ASP A 227 -20.18 -21.72 0.11
C ASP A 227 -18.94 -22.54 0.51
N ALA A 228 -19.16 -23.68 1.16
CA ALA A 228 -18.21 -24.80 1.26
C ALA A 228 -18.94 -26.08 0.87
#